data_AF-A0AAE1R4E9-F1
#
_entry.id   AF-A0AAE1R4E9-F1
#
_cell.length_a   1.000
_cell.length_b   1.000
_cell.length_c   1.000
_cell.angle_alpha   90.00
_cell.angle_beta   90.00
_cell.angle_gamma   90.00
#
_symmetry.space_group_name_H-M   'P 1'
#
loop_
_entity.id
_entity.type
_entity.pdbx_description
1 polymer ?
#
loop_
_entity_poly.entity_id
_entity_poly.type
_entity_poly.pdbx_seq_one_letter_code
_entity_poly.pdbx_strand_id
1 'polypeptide(L)'
;MDFPKNDSLPIRADEIRHCKRSYAPHYMMVVKKGERKGERRAFVVADLEILITGEENTHKPYAAGIMLVLPKEPVKYNRVETYFSEDFITINSFDERSSKVLEDFLSRIEHIAKGFRPALTIDFHNLGRFDGVFLLKHLTSNWKGEVRPIMRNNRIYQIGVKSGKRVLFRFRDSLNMLKGKHHAQWAAVRDGDLRE
;
A
#
# COMPACT_ATOMS: atom_id res chain seq x y z
N MET A 1 -33.30 26.08 -32.97
CA MET A 1 -33.28 24.72 -32.40
C MET A 1 -33.69 24.84 -30.96
N ASP A 2 -34.89 24.38 -30.63
CA ASP A 2 -35.46 24.47 -29.28
C ASP A 2 -35.10 23.22 -28.48
N PHE A 3 -34.61 23.41 -27.25
CA PHE A 3 -34.41 22.33 -26.30
C PHE A 3 -35.74 21.94 -25.65
N PRO A 4 -35.99 20.65 -25.37
CA PRO A 4 -37.20 20.24 -24.69
C PRO A 4 -37.20 20.75 -23.24
N LYS A 5 -38.28 21.42 -22.83
CA LYS A 5 -38.51 21.78 -21.42
C LYS A 5 -38.79 20.51 -20.63
N ASN A 6 -37.99 20.31 -19.58
CA ASN A 6 -38.14 19.19 -18.67
C ASN A 6 -39.08 19.59 -17.53
N ASP A 7 -40.36 19.22 -17.63
CA ASP A 7 -41.37 19.49 -16.59
C ASP A 7 -41.30 18.48 -15.44
N SER A 8 -40.10 18.27 -14.88
CA SER A 8 -39.95 17.41 -13.70
C SER A 8 -40.17 18.22 -12.42
N LEU A 9 -41.15 17.79 -11.61
CA LEU A 9 -41.40 18.34 -10.28
C LEU A 9 -40.17 18.18 -9.38
N PRO A 10 -39.89 19.13 -8.47
CA PRO A 10 -38.76 19.04 -7.57
C PRO A 10 -38.86 17.78 -6.70
N ILE A 11 -37.79 16.98 -6.65
CA ILE A 11 -37.68 15.80 -5.80
C ILE A 11 -37.78 16.28 -4.34
N ARG A 12 -38.91 16.02 -3.69
CA ARG A 12 -39.04 16.19 -2.24
C ARG A 12 -38.30 15.05 -1.55
N ALA A 13 -37.36 15.40 -0.69
CA ALA A 13 -36.72 14.45 0.19
C ALA A 13 -37.75 13.92 1.21
N ASP A 14 -37.87 12.60 1.33
CA ASP A 14 -38.68 11.98 2.37
C ASP A 14 -38.10 12.28 3.76
N GLU A 15 -38.96 12.57 4.73
CA GLU A 15 -38.54 12.75 6.12
C GLU A 15 -37.93 11.46 6.67
N ILE A 16 -36.73 11.58 7.24
CA ILE A 16 -36.01 10.47 7.87
C ILE A 16 -36.77 10.06 9.14
N ARG A 17 -37.56 8.99 9.03
CA ARG A 17 -38.21 8.37 10.19
C ARG A 17 -37.16 7.63 11.03
N HIS A 18 -36.87 8.16 12.22
CA HIS A 18 -36.08 7.45 13.23
C HIS A 18 -36.87 6.28 13.81
N CYS A 19 -36.84 5.13 13.13
CA CYS A 19 -37.29 3.88 13.71
C CYS A 19 -36.17 3.33 14.57
N LYS A 20 -36.34 3.29 15.91
CA LYS A 20 -35.41 2.60 16.82
C LYS A 20 -35.45 1.11 16.52
N ARG A 21 -34.60 0.65 15.60
CA ARG A 21 -34.37 -0.78 15.36
C ARG A 21 -33.66 -1.36 16.57
N SER A 22 -34.39 -2.13 17.37
CA SER A 22 -33.82 -3.06 18.34
C SER A 22 -33.13 -4.17 17.56
N TYR A 23 -31.82 -4.10 17.48
CA TYR A 23 -31.03 -5.15 16.88
C TYR A 23 -30.86 -6.29 17.88
N ALA A 24 -31.40 -7.47 17.56
CA ALA A 24 -31.10 -8.69 18.30
C ALA A 24 -29.58 -8.92 18.32
N PRO A 25 -28.96 -9.22 19.47
CA PRO A 25 -27.51 -9.16 19.66
C PRO A 25 -26.73 -10.29 18.96
N HIS A 26 -27.34 -11.00 18.03
CA HIS A 26 -26.78 -12.22 17.45
C HIS A 26 -25.86 -12.02 16.24
N TYR A 27 -25.71 -10.80 15.72
CA TYR A 27 -24.88 -10.54 14.53
C TYR A 27 -23.82 -9.44 14.72
N MET A 28 -23.75 -8.79 15.88
CA MET A 28 -22.54 -8.09 16.28
C MET A 28 -21.57 -9.14 16.82
N MET A 29 -20.62 -9.57 16.00
CA MET A 29 -19.47 -10.30 16.51
C MET A 29 -18.74 -9.41 17.51
N VAL A 30 -19.11 -9.54 18.79
CA VAL A 30 -18.22 -9.26 19.92
C VAL A 30 -16.93 -9.99 19.57
N VAL A 31 -15.89 -9.23 19.26
CA VAL A 31 -14.54 -9.78 19.13
C VAL A 31 -14.24 -10.36 20.51
N LYS A 32 -14.46 -11.66 20.69
CA LYS A 32 -14.03 -12.38 21.88
C LYS A 32 -12.58 -11.96 22.09
N LYS A 33 -12.28 -11.35 23.24
CA LYS A 33 -10.93 -11.28 23.82
C LYS A 33 -10.51 -12.71 24.16
N GLY A 34 -10.40 -13.56 23.15
CA GLY A 34 -9.60 -14.75 23.19
C GLY A 34 -8.33 -14.36 22.45
N GLU A 35 -7.20 -14.44 23.12
CA GLU A 35 -5.90 -14.44 22.48
C GLU A 35 -5.88 -15.58 21.46
N ARG A 36 -6.34 -15.32 20.23
CA ARG A 36 -5.90 -16.10 19.10
C ARG A 36 -4.41 -15.79 19.02
N LYS A 37 -3.57 -16.65 19.60
CA LYS A 37 -2.16 -16.81 19.21
C LYS A 37 -2.14 -17.28 17.74
N GLY A 38 -2.70 -16.47 16.84
CA GLY A 38 -2.52 -16.64 15.42
C GLY A 38 -1.05 -16.39 15.18
N GLU A 39 -0.36 -17.38 14.62
CA GLU A 39 1.02 -17.20 14.22
C GLU A 39 1.11 -15.95 13.34
N ARG A 40 1.95 -14.99 13.77
CA ARG A 40 2.20 -13.79 12.98
C ARG A 40 2.81 -14.26 11.66
N ARG A 41 2.16 -13.90 10.56
CA ARG A 41 2.56 -14.32 9.22
C ARG A 41 3.74 -13.48 8.74
N ALA A 42 4.51 -14.06 7.82
CA ALA A 42 5.52 -13.31 7.08
C ALA A 42 4.89 -12.15 6.32
N PHE A 43 5.62 -11.05 6.24
CA PHE A 43 5.26 -9.86 5.48
C PHE A 43 6.53 -9.18 4.97
N VAL A 44 6.37 -8.25 4.05
CA VAL A 44 7.47 -7.43 3.52
C VAL A 44 7.25 -5.99 3.97
N VAL A 45 8.32 -5.31 4.35
CA VAL A 45 8.34 -3.85 4.47
C VAL A 45 8.97 -3.31 3.20
N ALA A 46 8.41 -2.25 2.64
CA ALA A 46 8.93 -1.66 1.42
C ALA A 46 8.89 -0.13 1.46
N ASP A 47 9.79 0.48 0.70
CA ASP A 47 9.88 1.93 0.53
C ASP A 47 10.37 2.29 -0.87
N LEU A 48 9.99 3.48 -1.35
CA LEU A 48 10.38 4.00 -2.66
C LEU A 48 10.90 5.43 -2.52
N GLU A 49 12.05 5.68 -3.12
CA GLU A 49 12.58 7.04 -3.29
C GLU A 49 12.28 7.51 -4.70
N ILE A 50 11.68 8.70 -4.81
CA ILE A 50 11.21 9.26 -6.08
C ILE A 50 11.85 10.63 -6.28
N LEU A 51 12.47 10.83 -7.43
CA LEU A 51 13.04 12.12 -7.85
C LEU A 51 12.09 12.85 -8.79
N ILE A 52 12.16 14.17 -8.77
CA ILE A 52 11.51 15.05 -9.76
C ILE A 52 12.58 15.41 -10.78
N THR A 53 12.37 15.04 -12.04
CA THR A 53 13.29 15.40 -13.12
C THR A 53 12.91 16.77 -13.69
N GLY A 54 13.90 17.64 -13.86
CA GLY A 54 13.68 19.04 -14.24
C GLY A 54 13.19 19.27 -15.67
N GLU A 55 13.38 18.29 -16.57
CA GLU A 55 13.00 18.44 -17.99
C GLU A 55 11.47 18.42 -18.18
N GLU A 56 10.73 17.73 -17.31
CA GLU A 56 9.27 17.60 -17.44
C GLU A 56 8.51 17.73 -16.11
N ASN A 57 9.19 18.05 -15.00
CA ASN A 57 8.64 17.94 -13.65
C ASN A 57 7.98 16.59 -13.40
N THR A 58 8.53 15.52 -14.00
CA THR A 58 7.98 14.17 -13.86
C THR A 58 8.63 13.48 -12.67
N HIS A 59 7.78 12.83 -11.89
CA HIS A 59 8.23 12.04 -10.76
C HIS A 59 8.61 10.64 -11.24
N LYS A 60 9.81 10.20 -10.86
CA LYS A 60 10.44 8.98 -11.35
C LYS A 60 11.11 8.22 -10.21
N PRO A 61 10.81 6.92 -10.01
CA PRO A 61 11.52 6.10 -9.03
C PRO A 61 13.04 6.15 -9.22
N TYR A 62 13.77 6.46 -8.16
CA TYR A 62 15.22 6.47 -8.13
C TYR A 62 15.78 5.28 -7.38
N ALA A 63 15.18 4.97 -6.22
CA ALA A 63 15.55 3.82 -5.44
C ALA A 63 14.34 3.10 -4.88
N ALA A 64 14.52 1.83 -4.56
CA ALA A 64 13.51 1.01 -3.92
C ALA A 64 14.17 0.08 -2.90
N GLY A 65 13.51 -0.13 -1.77
CA GLY A 65 13.94 -1.05 -0.73
C GLY A 65 12.85 -2.04 -0.38
N ILE A 66 13.22 -3.31 -0.16
CA ILE A 66 12.35 -4.31 0.44
C ILE A 66 13.07 -5.03 1.58
N MET A 67 12.29 -5.42 2.59
CA MET A 67 12.75 -6.27 3.68
C MET A 67 11.73 -7.35 3.98
N LEU A 68 12.14 -8.62 3.85
CA LEU A 68 11.31 -9.75 4.27
C LEU A 68 11.36 -9.93 5.80
N VAL A 69 10.21 -9.85 6.45
CA VAL A 69 10.06 -10.01 7.89
C VAL A 69 9.42 -11.37 8.20
N LEU A 70 10.15 -12.20 8.94
CA LEU A 70 9.67 -13.44 9.52
C LEU A 70 9.49 -13.24 11.03
N PRO A 71 8.26 -13.18 11.57
CA PRO A 71 8.02 -12.69 12.94
C PRO A 71 8.67 -13.46 14.10
N LYS A 72 9.20 -14.66 13.85
CA LYS A 72 9.88 -15.50 14.85
C LYS A 72 11.41 -15.45 14.74
N GLU A 73 11.93 -14.69 13.79
CA GLU A 73 13.34 -14.66 13.47
C GLU A 73 13.86 -13.22 13.47
N PRO A 74 15.10 -12.99 13.93
CA PRO A 74 15.73 -11.68 13.78
C PRO A 74 15.86 -11.34 12.30
N VAL A 75 15.75 -10.05 11.99
CA VAL A 75 16.05 -9.53 10.65
C VAL A 75 17.54 -9.77 10.37
N LYS A 76 17.84 -10.33 9.21
CA LYS A 76 19.20 -10.57 8.73
C LYS A 76 19.45 -9.67 7.51
N TYR A 77 20.68 -9.22 7.34
CA TYR A 77 21.08 -8.35 6.23
C TYR A 77 20.66 -8.91 4.86
N ASN A 78 20.81 -10.22 4.65
CA ASN A 78 20.43 -10.90 3.41
C ASN A 78 18.92 -10.97 3.13
N ARG A 79 18.08 -10.38 3.97
CA ARG A 79 16.63 -10.22 3.75
C ARG A 79 16.25 -8.81 3.33
N VAL A 80 17.23 -7.91 3.29
CA VAL A 80 17.10 -6.56 2.80
C VAL A 80 17.67 -6.54 1.39
N GLU A 81 16.85 -6.09 0.45
CA GLU A 81 17.25 -5.91 -0.95
C GLU A 81 16.93 -4.48 -1.34
N THR A 82 17.88 -3.86 -2.05
CA THR A 82 17.80 -2.48 -2.51
C THR A 82 18.07 -2.41 -4.00
N TYR A 83 17.40 -1.49 -4.66
CA TYR A 83 17.52 -1.23 -6.09
C TYR A 83 17.79 0.25 -6.26
N PHE A 84 18.85 0.62 -6.97
CA PHE A 84 19.16 2.01 -7.29
C PHE A 84 19.23 2.20 -8.80
N SER A 85 18.79 3.36 -9.30
CA SER A 85 18.88 3.67 -10.72
C SER A 85 20.34 3.63 -11.20
N GLU A 86 21.29 4.02 -10.36
CA GLU A 86 22.71 4.02 -10.69
C GLU A 86 23.33 2.63 -10.83
N ASP A 87 22.66 1.57 -10.34
CA ASP A 87 23.11 0.19 -10.54
C ASP A 87 23.01 -0.23 -12.02
N PHE A 88 22.18 0.47 -12.81
CA PHE A 88 21.93 0.18 -14.22
C PHE A 88 22.85 1.02 -15.14
N ILE A 89 24.16 0.90 -14.94
CA ILE A 89 25.20 1.71 -15.63
C ILE A 89 25.13 1.57 -17.16
N THR A 90 24.66 0.44 -17.67
CA THR A 90 24.56 0.17 -19.12
C THR A 90 23.38 0.87 -19.80
N ILE A 91 22.45 1.44 -19.03
CA ILE A 91 21.28 2.15 -19.55
C ILE A 91 21.57 3.66 -19.47
N ASN A 92 21.66 4.31 -20.62
CA ASN A 92 22.05 5.73 -20.67
C ASN A 92 20.94 6.68 -20.23
N SER A 93 19.68 6.29 -20.41
CA SER A 93 18.53 7.13 -20.06
C SER A 93 18.14 6.94 -18.59
N PHE A 94 18.07 8.02 -17.82
CA PHE A 94 17.54 7.97 -16.46
C PHE A 94 16.10 7.45 -16.43
N ASP A 95 15.29 7.77 -17.44
CA ASP A 95 13.90 7.32 -17.51
C ASP A 95 13.77 5.80 -17.63
N GLU A 96 14.63 5.21 -18.46
CA GLU A 96 14.71 3.76 -18.62
C GLU A 96 15.24 3.09 -17.36
N ARG A 97 16.27 3.67 -16.72
CA ARG A 97 16.79 3.19 -15.42
C ARG A 97 15.73 3.22 -14.34
N SER A 98 14.98 4.32 -14.27
CA SER A 98 13.87 4.50 -13.32
C SER A 98 12.77 3.47 -13.52
N SER A 99 12.40 3.22 -14.77
CA SER A 99 11.42 2.18 -15.12
C SER A 99 11.92 0.80 -14.72
N LYS A 100 13.21 0.52 -14.93
CA LYS A 100 13.85 -0.75 -14.59
C LYS A 100 13.92 -1.00 -13.07
N VAL A 101 14.22 0.04 -12.27
CA VAL A 101 14.15 -0.03 -10.80
C VAL A 101 12.78 -0.52 -10.35
N LEU A 102 11.72 0.08 -10.87
CA LEU A 102 10.34 -0.26 -10.48
C LEU A 102 9.92 -1.65 -10.96
N GLU A 103 10.34 -2.03 -12.18
CA GLU A 103 10.08 -3.36 -12.74
C GLU A 103 10.77 -4.47 -11.93
N ASP A 104 12.04 -4.31 -11.60
CA ASP A 104 12.81 -5.30 -10.83
C ASP A 104 12.29 -5.41 -9.39
N PHE A 105 11.97 -4.28 -8.78
CA PHE A 105 11.33 -4.23 -7.47
C PHE A 105 10.00 -5.01 -7.43
N LEU A 106 9.11 -4.77 -8.39
CA LEU A 106 7.82 -5.46 -8.46
C LEU A 106 7.98 -6.93 -8.82
N SER A 107 8.90 -7.26 -9.72
CA SER A 107 9.25 -8.64 -10.08
C SER A 107 9.76 -9.43 -8.89
N ARG A 108 10.57 -8.80 -8.03
CA ARG A 108 11.04 -9.41 -6.80
C ARG A 108 9.91 -9.64 -5.81
N ILE A 109 9.02 -8.67 -5.61
CA ILE A 109 7.83 -8.83 -4.75
C ILE A 109 6.97 -9.99 -5.26
N GLU A 110 6.76 -10.08 -6.57
CA GLU A 110 6.02 -11.18 -7.19
C GLU A 110 6.68 -12.53 -6.90
N HIS A 111 8.00 -12.62 -7.08
CA HIS A 111 8.77 -13.82 -6.81
C HIS A 111 8.65 -14.26 -5.34
N ILE A 112 8.84 -13.34 -4.39
CA ILE A 112 8.69 -13.62 -2.96
C ILE A 112 7.24 -14.08 -2.68
N ALA A 113 6.24 -13.37 -3.21
CA ALA A 113 4.83 -13.69 -2.99
C ALA A 113 4.41 -15.07 -3.53
N LYS A 114 5.01 -15.52 -4.64
CA LYS A 114 4.78 -16.89 -5.16
C LYS A 114 5.23 -17.97 -4.18
N GLY A 115 6.24 -17.70 -3.35
CA GLY A 115 6.73 -18.60 -2.30
C GLY A 115 5.78 -18.76 -1.11
N PHE A 116 4.78 -17.88 -0.97
CA PHE A 116 3.79 -17.96 0.11
C PHE A 116 2.45 -18.49 -0.40
N ARG A 117 1.84 -19.40 0.39
CA ARG A 117 0.47 -19.87 0.15
C ARG A 117 -0.58 -18.77 0.35
N PRO A 118 -0.65 -18.08 1.50
CA PRO A 118 -1.52 -16.93 1.65
C PRO A 118 -0.98 -15.73 0.86
N ALA A 119 -1.86 -14.80 0.53
CA ALA A 119 -1.46 -13.53 -0.08
C ALA A 119 -0.42 -12.83 0.80
N LEU A 120 0.73 -12.51 0.21
CA LEU A 120 1.80 -11.79 0.91
C LEU A 120 1.35 -10.35 1.16
N THR A 121 1.66 -9.87 2.34
CA THR A 121 1.41 -8.47 2.70
C THR A 121 2.69 -7.68 2.55
N ILE A 122 2.61 -6.55 1.86
CA ILE A 122 3.70 -5.59 1.72
C ILE A 122 3.24 -4.28 2.37
N ASP A 123 3.89 -3.91 3.46
CA ASP A 123 3.59 -2.72 4.23
C ASP A 123 4.56 -1.60 3.81
N PHE A 124 4.00 -0.52 3.29
CA PHE A 124 4.72 0.69 2.89
C PHE A 124 4.55 1.76 3.96
N HIS A 125 5.57 2.61 4.16
CA HIS A 125 5.46 3.70 5.12
C HIS A 125 4.50 4.80 4.65
N ASN A 126 4.42 5.06 3.34
CA ASN A 126 3.64 6.17 2.78
C ASN A 126 2.76 5.81 1.56
N LEU A 127 2.22 4.57 1.51
CA LEU A 127 1.40 4.11 0.39
C LEU A 127 0.22 5.03 0.08
N GLY A 128 -0.49 5.48 1.12
CA GLY A 128 -1.75 6.20 0.94
C GLY A 128 -1.62 7.62 0.41
N ARG A 129 -0.39 8.10 0.24
CA ARG A 129 -0.09 9.38 -0.42
C ARG A 129 0.47 9.14 -1.81
N PHE A 130 1.80 9.18 -1.95
CA PHE A 130 2.46 9.35 -3.22
C PHE A 130 2.81 8.01 -3.86
N ASP A 131 3.48 7.14 -3.12
CA ASP A 131 3.95 5.83 -3.60
C ASP A 131 2.82 4.97 -4.16
N GLY A 132 1.65 4.99 -3.52
CA GLY A 132 0.49 4.21 -3.97
C GLY A 132 -0.04 4.64 -5.33
N VAL A 133 0.02 5.93 -5.68
CA VAL A 133 -0.41 6.41 -7.01
C VAL A 133 0.57 5.96 -8.08
N PHE A 134 1.87 6.02 -7.81
CA PHE A 134 2.92 5.53 -8.71
C PHE A 134 2.82 4.03 -8.96
N LEU A 135 2.68 3.27 -7.87
CA LEU A 135 2.48 1.83 -7.92
C LEU A 135 1.20 1.50 -8.68
N LEU A 136 0.10 2.19 -8.41
CA LEU A 136 -1.17 1.94 -9.10
C LEU A 136 -1.04 2.18 -10.60
N LYS A 137 -0.46 3.32 -11.02
CA LYS A 137 -0.21 3.63 -12.44
C LYS A 137 0.57 2.50 -13.12
N HIS A 138 1.72 2.12 -12.55
CA HIS A 138 2.56 1.08 -13.14
C HIS A 138 1.86 -0.28 -13.17
N LEU A 139 1.21 -0.69 -12.08
CA LEU A 139 0.48 -1.95 -12.01
C LEU A 139 -0.66 -2.01 -13.02
N THR A 140 -1.43 -0.93 -13.18
CA THR A 140 -2.54 -0.92 -14.16
C THR A 140 -2.06 -0.96 -15.60
N SER A 141 -0.86 -0.46 -15.90
CA SER A 141 -0.29 -0.48 -17.25
C SER A 141 0.38 -1.80 -17.60
N ASN A 142 1.07 -2.44 -16.63
CA ASN A 142 1.98 -3.56 -16.91
C ASN A 142 1.49 -4.90 -16.37
N TRP A 143 0.58 -4.93 -15.39
CA TRP A 143 0.11 -6.17 -14.80
C TRP A 143 -1.01 -6.79 -15.65
N LYS A 144 -0.83 -8.06 -16.04
CA LYS A 144 -1.83 -8.81 -16.84
C LYS A 144 -3.06 -9.26 -16.04
N GLY A 145 -2.98 -9.26 -14.71
CA GLY A 145 -4.05 -9.70 -13.83
C GLY A 145 -4.91 -8.56 -13.30
N GLU A 146 -5.61 -8.80 -12.20
CA GLU A 146 -6.52 -7.81 -11.62
C GLU A 146 -5.85 -7.01 -10.51
N VAL A 147 -5.95 -5.68 -10.59
CA VAL A 147 -5.48 -4.73 -9.56
C VAL A 147 -6.70 -4.08 -8.92
N ARG A 148 -6.86 -4.22 -7.60
CA ARG A 148 -7.98 -3.66 -6.84
C ARG A 148 -7.50 -2.72 -5.73
N PRO A 149 -7.54 -1.40 -5.94
CA PRO A 149 -7.31 -0.44 -4.87
C PRO A 149 -8.51 -0.42 -3.90
N ILE A 150 -8.24 -0.21 -2.62
CA ILE A 150 -9.23 0.11 -1.58
C ILE A 150 -8.93 1.54 -1.14
N MET A 151 -9.87 2.43 -1.44
CA MET A 151 -9.76 3.85 -1.14
C MET A 151 -10.86 4.30 -0.18
N ARG A 152 -10.52 5.23 0.72
CA ARG A 152 -11.48 5.93 1.59
C ARG A 152 -10.92 7.32 1.89
N ASN A 153 -11.77 8.35 2.00
CA ASN A 153 -11.35 9.71 2.34
C ASN A 153 -10.16 10.21 1.50
N ASN A 154 -10.19 9.98 0.19
CA ASN A 154 -9.14 10.37 -0.77
C ASN A 154 -7.75 9.78 -0.47
N ARG A 155 -7.69 8.62 0.19
CA ARG A 155 -6.45 7.90 0.48
C ARG A 155 -6.54 6.44 0.09
N ILE A 156 -5.44 5.91 -0.42
CA ILE A 156 -5.28 4.49 -0.71
C ILE A 156 -4.88 3.78 0.58
N TYR A 157 -5.68 2.82 1.04
CA TYR A 157 -5.34 2.02 2.22
C TYR A 157 -4.67 0.71 1.84
N GLN A 158 -5.09 0.15 0.71
CA GLN A 158 -4.59 -1.12 0.21
C GLN A 158 -4.66 -1.17 -1.30
N ILE A 159 -3.71 -1.84 -1.94
CA ILE A 159 -3.81 -2.24 -3.34
C ILE A 159 -3.64 -3.76 -3.39
N GLY A 160 -4.70 -4.48 -3.77
CA GLY A 160 -4.66 -5.93 -3.93
C GLY A 160 -4.31 -6.32 -5.36
N VAL A 161 -3.30 -7.16 -5.54
CA VAL A 161 -2.88 -7.65 -6.86
C VAL A 161 -3.19 -9.13 -6.99
N LYS A 162 -3.91 -9.50 -8.05
CA LYS A 162 -4.34 -10.88 -8.31
C LYS A 162 -3.69 -11.46 -9.55
N SER A 163 -3.40 -12.75 -9.46
CA SER A 163 -3.05 -13.58 -10.61
C SER A 163 -4.13 -14.67 -10.75
N GLY A 164 -4.93 -14.57 -11.82
CA GLY A 164 -6.15 -15.38 -11.99
C GLY A 164 -7.13 -15.21 -10.82
N LYS A 165 -7.52 -16.31 -10.19
CA LYS A 165 -8.46 -16.31 -9.05
C LYS A 165 -7.79 -16.01 -7.71
N ARG A 166 -6.45 -16.03 -7.63
CA ARG A 166 -5.69 -15.90 -6.39
C ARG A 166 -5.22 -14.46 -6.19
N VAL A 167 -5.42 -13.92 -4.98
CA VAL A 167 -4.72 -12.71 -4.55
C VAL A 167 -3.27 -13.09 -4.25
N LEU A 168 -2.33 -12.56 -5.03
CA LEU A 168 -0.92 -12.90 -4.89
C LEU A 168 -0.29 -12.11 -3.75
N PHE A 169 -0.50 -10.79 -3.76
CA PHE A 169 -0.03 -9.93 -2.70
C PHE A 169 -0.91 -8.68 -2.54
N ARG A 170 -0.70 -7.98 -1.43
CA ARG A 170 -1.41 -6.74 -1.08
C ARG A 170 -0.43 -5.72 -0.57
N PHE A 171 -0.40 -4.55 -1.21
CA PHE A 171 0.22 -3.37 -0.65
C PHE A 171 -0.70 -2.78 0.41
N ARG A 172 -0.16 -2.36 1.54
CA ARG A 172 -0.88 -1.67 2.62
C ARG A 172 -0.10 -0.47 3.10
N ASP A 173 -0.84 0.51 3.58
CA ASP A 173 -0.28 1.67 4.26
C ASP A 173 -0.08 1.36 5.75
N SER A 174 1.18 1.20 6.16
CA SER A 174 1.53 0.92 7.56
C SER A 174 1.21 2.09 8.50
N LEU A 175 1.37 3.34 8.05
CA LEU A 175 1.09 4.55 8.83
C LEU A 175 -0.40 4.64 9.19
N ASN A 176 -1.27 4.22 8.29
CA ASN A 176 -2.71 4.19 8.53
C ASN A 176 -3.18 2.95 9.31
N MET A 177 -2.46 1.84 9.23
CA MET A 177 -2.79 0.59 9.95
C MET A 177 -2.25 0.56 11.39
N LEU A 178 -1.14 1.24 11.66
CA LEU A 178 -0.45 1.26 12.97
C LEU A 178 -0.68 2.56 13.74
N LYS A 179 -1.85 3.21 13.61
CA LYS A 179 -2.19 4.42 14.38
C LYS A 179 -2.31 4.09 15.88
N GLY A 180 -1.17 4.06 16.54
CA GLY A 180 -0.96 3.85 17.98
C GLY A 180 0.53 4.00 18.32
N LYS A 181 0.86 5.02 19.12
CA LYS A 181 2.11 5.26 19.89
C LYS A 181 3.50 5.05 19.25
N HIS A 182 3.66 4.69 17.98
CA HIS A 182 5.02 4.58 17.38
C HIS A 182 5.67 5.93 17.08
N HIS A 183 4.87 6.99 16.87
CA HIS A 183 5.40 8.34 16.69
C HIS A 183 6.07 8.90 17.96
N ALA A 184 5.71 8.38 19.14
CA ALA A 184 6.31 8.75 20.42
C ALA A 184 7.59 7.95 20.74
N GLN A 185 7.73 6.73 20.22
CA GLN A 185 8.92 5.90 20.46
C GLN A 185 10.15 6.38 19.69
N TRP A 186 10.00 6.89 18.47
CA TRP A 186 11.12 7.45 17.70
C TRP A 186 11.49 8.88 18.14
N ALA A 187 10.55 9.65 18.69
CA ALA A 187 10.83 10.95 19.30
C ALA A 187 11.66 10.81 20.59
N ALA A 188 11.37 9.81 21.42
CA ALA A 188 12.13 9.53 22.64
C ALA A 188 13.58 9.06 22.39
N VAL A 189 13.88 8.53 21.20
CA VAL A 189 15.26 8.15 20.82
C VAL A 189 16.06 9.37 20.33
N ARG A 190 15.41 10.42 19.80
CA ARG A 190 16.13 11.64 19.35
C ARG A 190 16.52 12.58 20.49
N ASP A 191 15.81 12.55 21.62
CA ASP A 191 16.10 13.41 22.78
C ASP A 191 17.12 12.78 23.77
N GLY A 192 17.61 11.57 23.50
CA GLY A 192 18.53 10.83 24.37
C GLY A 192 20.03 11.05 24.12
N ASP A 193 20.44 11.64 22.98
CA ASP A 193 21.84 11.66 22.51
C ASP A 193 22.55 13.03 22.67
N LEU A 194 22.16 13.85 23.65
CA LEU A 194 22.86 15.12 23.96
C LEU A 194 23.34 15.24 25.41
N ARG A 195 23.62 14.11 26.07
CA ARG A 195 24.34 14.11 27.36
C ARG A 195 25.24 12.89 27.49
N GLU A 196 26.42 12.96 26.88
CA GLU A 196 27.70 12.59 27.52
C GLU A 196 28.78 13.54 27.02
#